data_AF-A0A1X7FVK5-F1
#
_entry.id   AF-A0A1X7FVK5-F1
#
_cell.length_a   1.000
_cell.length_b   1.000
_cell.length_c   1.000
_cell.angle_alpha   90.00
_cell.angle_beta   90.00
_cell.angle_gamma   90.00
#
_symmetry.space_group_name_H-M   'P 1'
#
loop_
_entity.id
_entity.type
_entity.pdbx_description
1 polymer ?
#
loop_
_entity_poly.entity_id
_entity_poly.type
_entity_poly.pdbx_seq_one_letter_code
_entity_poly.pdbx_strand_id
1 'polypeptide(L)'
;MTIRSLLNTQTEGASVDELRMIAGGPCKGDDDKCGNGDCPTVYSTPEPGMLAVQGYDVTHPTPNGESVVLIPEDILKEAARARGWL
;
A
#
# COMPACT_ATOMS: atom_id res chain seq x y z
N MET A 1 -2.19 -7.84 42.45
CA MET A 1 -2.94 -6.56 42.46
C MET A 1 -2.05 -5.52 41.81
N THR A 2 -2.32 -4.84 40.71
CA THR A 2 -3.31 -4.92 39.64
C THR A 2 -2.61 -4.24 38.47
N ILE A 3 -2.39 -4.94 37.36
CA ILE A 3 -1.94 -4.33 36.10
C ILE A 3 -3.20 -3.78 35.42
N ARG A 4 -3.33 -2.46 35.35
CA ARG A 4 -4.32 -1.76 34.52
C ARG A 4 -3.71 -0.48 33.98
N SER A 5 -3.51 -0.43 32.67
CA SER A 5 -4.04 0.60 31.77
C SER A 5 -3.51 0.24 30.37
N LEU A 6 -4.27 -0.45 29.52
CA LEU A 6 -5.24 0.16 28.59
C LEU A 6 -4.69 1.45 27.97
N LEU A 7 -4.29 1.37 26.71
CA LEU A 7 -4.77 2.24 25.64
C LEU A 7 -4.62 1.53 24.30
N ASN A 8 -5.71 0.85 23.94
CA ASN A 8 -6.07 0.45 22.59
C ASN A 8 -6.07 1.70 21.71
N THR A 9 -5.23 1.72 20.68
CA THR A 9 -5.49 2.45 19.43
C THR A 9 -5.13 1.50 18.28
N GLN A 10 -5.92 0.43 18.16
CA GLN A 10 -6.04 -0.26 16.89
C GLN A 10 -6.79 0.70 15.97
N THR A 11 -6.05 1.40 15.12
CA THR A 11 -6.58 1.92 13.86
C THR A 11 -7.11 0.70 13.12
N GLU A 12 -8.42 0.63 12.90
CA GLU A 12 -9.08 -0.38 12.09
C GLU A 12 -8.72 -0.16 10.60
N GLY A 13 -7.44 -0.27 10.27
CA GLY A 13 -6.96 -0.46 8.91
C GLY A 13 -6.93 -1.96 8.64
N ALA A 14 -7.31 -2.37 7.43
CA ALA A 14 -7.24 -3.77 6.99
C ALA A 14 -6.01 -4.45 7.58
N SER A 15 -6.21 -5.51 8.37
CA SER A 15 -5.09 -6.25 8.95
C SER A 15 -4.15 -6.62 7.81
N VAL A 16 -2.89 -6.19 7.92
CA VAL A 16 -1.84 -6.36 6.89
C VAL A 16 -1.67 -7.81 6.40
N ASP A 17 -2.25 -8.77 7.12
CA ASP A 17 -2.33 -10.19 6.79
C ASP A 17 -3.26 -10.54 5.60
N GLU A 18 -4.16 -9.64 5.17
CA GLU A 18 -5.10 -9.92 4.06
C GLU A 18 -4.77 -9.21 2.75
N LEU A 19 -3.75 -8.35 2.75
CA LEU A 19 -3.30 -7.65 1.55
C LEU A 19 -2.47 -8.59 0.67
N ARG A 20 -2.94 -8.84 -0.55
CA ARG A 20 -2.16 -9.59 -1.55
C ARG A 20 -1.52 -8.65 -2.54
N MET A 21 -0.21 -8.74 -2.68
CA MET A 21 0.57 -7.95 -3.62
C MET A 21 0.13 -8.23 -5.06
N ILE A 22 -0.12 -7.17 -5.82
CA ILE A 22 -0.44 -7.22 -7.26
C ILE A 22 0.80 -6.82 -8.07
N ALA A 23 1.44 -5.70 -7.71
CA ALA A 23 2.61 -5.15 -8.38
C ALA A 23 3.48 -4.36 -7.39
N GLY A 24 4.78 -4.23 -7.67
CA GLY A 24 5.77 -3.66 -6.76
C GLY A 24 6.44 -4.71 -5.88
N GLY A 25 6.68 -4.37 -4.61
CA GLY A 25 7.34 -5.26 -3.65
C GLY A 25 8.87 -5.16 -3.65
N PRO A 26 9.53 -6.10 -2.94
CA PRO A 26 10.99 -6.12 -2.86
C PRO A 26 11.58 -6.41 -4.24
N CYS A 27 12.54 -5.59 -4.67
CA CYS A 27 13.16 -5.73 -5.98
C CYS A 27 13.89 -7.08 -6.06
N LYS A 28 13.58 -7.89 -7.10
CA LYS A 28 14.33 -9.12 -7.41
C LYS A 28 15.01 -8.97 -8.78
N GLY A 29 16.17 -8.33 -8.80
CA GLY A 29 17.06 -8.33 -9.97
C GLY A 29 17.64 -6.96 -10.32
N ASP A 30 18.70 -6.99 -11.14
CA ASP A 30 19.58 -5.88 -11.54
C ASP A 30 18.92 -4.79 -12.43
N ASP A 31 17.59 -4.79 -12.56
CA ASP A 31 16.84 -3.77 -13.27
C ASP A 31 16.38 -2.69 -12.28
N ASP A 32 17.29 -1.76 -11.98
CA ASP A 32 17.18 -0.63 -11.03
C ASP A 32 16.09 0.40 -11.40
N LYS A 33 14.83 -0.02 -11.56
CA LYS A 33 13.70 0.90 -11.72
C LYS A 33 13.16 1.46 -10.41
N CYS A 34 13.56 0.87 -9.28
CA CYS A 34 13.19 1.32 -7.94
C CYS A 34 14.47 1.72 -7.21
N GLY A 35 14.80 3.01 -7.28
CA GLY A 35 16.14 3.55 -7.02
C GLY A 35 16.78 3.26 -5.66
N ASN A 36 16.10 2.61 -4.70
CA ASN A 36 16.64 2.26 -3.38
C ASN A 36 16.30 0.82 -2.92
N GLY A 37 15.92 -0.09 -3.83
CA GLY A 37 15.75 -1.51 -3.50
C GLY A 37 14.36 -1.95 -3.00
N ASP A 38 13.46 -1.02 -2.68
CA ASP A 38 12.04 -1.29 -2.41
C ASP A 38 11.14 -0.46 -3.33
N CYS A 39 10.30 -1.12 -4.12
CA CYS A 39 9.29 -0.43 -4.92
C CYS A 39 8.04 -0.13 -4.07
N PRO A 40 7.40 1.04 -4.26
CA PRO A 40 6.00 1.22 -3.89
C PRO A 40 5.13 0.08 -4.42
N THR A 41 4.11 -0.32 -3.67
CA THR A 41 3.40 -1.59 -3.87
C THR A 41 1.90 -1.38 -3.95
N VAL A 42 1.23 -2.04 -4.89
CA VAL A 42 -0.22 -2.09 -5.00
C VAL A 42 -0.72 -3.45 -4.54
N TYR A 43 -1.73 -3.47 -3.69
CA TYR A 43 -2.31 -4.68 -3.11
C TYR A 43 -3.80 -4.79 -3.45
N SER A 44 -4.26 -6.02 -3.70
CA SER A 44 -5.69 -6.32 -3.66
C SER A 44 -6.12 -6.42 -2.21
N THR A 45 -7.28 -5.84 -1.92
CA THR A 45 -7.93 -5.98 -0.62
C THR A 45 -9.10 -6.97 -0.74
N PRO A 46 -9.63 -7.44 0.40
CA PRO A 46 -10.86 -8.22 0.46
C PRO A 46 -12.10 -7.41 0.06
N GLU A 47 -12.01 -6.09 0.19
CA GLU A 47 -13.11 -5.18 -0.11
C GLU A 47 -13.25 -5.01 -1.64
N PRO A 48 -14.41 -5.39 -2.21
CA PRO A 48 -14.59 -5.34 -3.66
C PRO A 48 -14.42 -3.92 -4.21
N GLY A 49 -13.60 -3.79 -5.25
CA GLY A 49 -13.37 -2.51 -5.92
C GLY A 49 -12.34 -1.60 -5.22
N MET A 50 -11.79 -2.03 -4.08
CA MET A 50 -10.77 -1.28 -3.36
C MET A 50 -9.38 -1.87 -3.60
N LEU A 51 -8.40 -0.97 -3.61
CA LEU A 51 -6.97 -1.31 -3.66
C LEU A 51 -6.28 -0.59 -2.51
N ALA A 52 -5.31 -1.26 -1.89
CA ALA A 52 -4.39 -0.60 -0.97
C ALA A 52 -3.11 -0.26 -1.71
N VAL A 53 -2.58 0.94 -1.48
CA VAL A 53 -1.41 1.46 -2.19
C VAL A 53 -0.39 1.94 -1.17
N GLN A 54 0.79 1.34 -1.21
CA GLN A 54 1.97 1.83 -0.51
C GLN A 54 2.72 2.80 -1.42
N GLY A 55 3.08 3.97 -0.91
CA GLY A 55 3.89 4.96 -1.61
C GLY A 55 4.49 5.97 -0.64
N TYR A 56 5.03 7.07 -1.16
CA TYR A 56 5.58 8.16 -0.35
C TYR A 56 4.52 9.22 -0.09
N ASP A 57 4.29 9.61 1.16
CA ASP A 57 3.32 10.64 1.47
C ASP A 57 3.62 11.97 0.78
N VAL A 58 2.58 12.62 0.27
CA VAL A 58 2.64 13.97 -0.31
C VAL A 58 1.79 14.89 0.55
N THR A 59 2.32 16.07 0.88
CA THR A 59 1.54 17.11 1.55
C THR A 59 0.45 17.61 0.63
N HIS A 60 -0.77 17.11 0.83
CA HIS A 60 -1.96 17.50 0.09
C HIS A 60 -3.17 17.56 1.05
N PRO A 61 -4.05 18.57 0.95
CA PRO A 61 -5.26 18.61 1.76
C PRO A 61 -6.17 17.41 1.47
N THR A 62 -6.44 16.59 2.49
CA THR A 62 -7.32 15.41 2.42
C THR A 62 -8.31 15.38 3.59
N PRO A 63 -9.48 14.71 3.44
CA PRO A 63 -10.37 14.38 4.55
C PRO A 63 -9.69 13.54 5.64
N ASN A 64 -10.29 13.51 6.82
CA ASN A 64 -9.78 12.73 7.95
C ASN A 64 -9.70 11.24 7.59
N GLY A 65 -8.51 10.65 7.75
CA GLY A 65 -8.25 9.24 7.48
C GLY A 65 -7.80 8.93 6.05
N GLU A 66 -7.64 9.94 5.19
CA GLU A 66 -7.17 9.77 3.81
C GLU A 66 -5.76 10.35 3.62
N SER A 67 -4.95 9.69 2.79
CA SER A 67 -3.61 10.13 2.40
C SER A 67 -3.43 10.09 0.89
N VAL A 68 -2.71 11.06 0.34
CA VAL A 68 -2.22 11.01 -1.04
C VAL A 68 -0.78 10.53 -1.02
N VAL A 69 -0.53 9.43 -1.73
CA VAL A 69 0.81 8.83 -1.84
C VAL A 69 1.34 8.91 -3.26
N LEU A 70 2.64 9.10 -3.38
CA LEU A 70 3.38 9.05 -4.63
C LEU A 70 3.82 7.61 -4.90
N ILE A 71 3.48 7.13 -6.10
CA ILE A 71 3.93 5.83 -6.63
C ILE A 71 4.48 6.01 -8.04
N PRO A 72 5.43 5.18 -8.51
CA PRO A 72 5.85 5.18 -9.89
C PRO A 72 4.70 4.78 -10.81
N GLU A 73 4.57 5.47 -11.93
CA GLU A 73 3.50 5.23 -12.91
C GLU A 73 3.53 3.79 -13.46
N ASP A 74 4.72 3.24 -13.69
CA ASP A 74 4.91 1.87 -14.19
C ASP A 74 4.31 0.82 -13.24
N ILE A 75 4.42 1.02 -11.92
CA ILE A 75 3.84 0.12 -10.91
C ILE A 75 2.31 0.12 -10.99
N LEU A 76 1.69 1.29 -11.17
CA LEU A 76 0.24 1.38 -11.32
C LEU A 76 -0.24 0.73 -12.63
N LYS A 77 0.52 0.92 -13.72
CA LYS A 77 0.24 0.26 -15.01
C LYS A 77 0.38 -1.26 -14.91
N GLU A 78 1.39 -1.75 -14.20
CA GLU A 78 1.56 -3.18 -13.93
C GLU A 78 0.39 -3.74 -13.13
N ALA A 79 -0.05 -3.05 -12.09
CA ALA A 79 -1.23 -3.44 -11.33
C ALA A 79 -2.49 -3.48 -12.21
N ALA A 80 -2.70 -2.48 -13.07
CA ALA A 80 -3.83 -2.43 -14.00
C ALA A 80 -3.80 -3.61 -15.00
N ARG A 81 -2.64 -3.94 -15.57
CA ARG A 81 -2.48 -5.12 -16.44
C ARG A 81 -2.77 -6.42 -15.70
N ALA A 82 -2.24 -6.59 -14.48
CA ALA A 82 -2.48 -7.78 -13.67
C ALA A 82 -3.97 -7.96 -13.29
N ARG A 83 -4.74 -6.88 -13.28
CA ARG A 83 -6.20 -6.88 -13.04
C ARG A 83 -7.04 -7.03 -14.32
N GLY A 84 -6.42 -7.04 -15.50
CA GLY A 84 -7.11 -7.13 -16.78
C GLY A 84 -7.86 -5.86 -17.18
N TRP A 85 -7.36 -4.69 -16.75
CA TRP A 85 -7.96 -3.38 -17.06
C TRP A 85 -7.38 -2.71 -18.32
N LEU A 86 -6.36 -3.33 -18.93
CA LEU A 86 -5.63 -2.86 -20.09
C LEU A 86 -5.48 -3.99 -21.12
#